data_AF-A0A076I0Y3-F1
#
_entry.id   AF-A0A076I0Y3-F1
#
_cell.length_a   1.000
_cell.length_b   1.000
_cell.length_c   1.000
_cell.angle_alpha   90.00
_cell.angle_beta   90.00
_cell.angle_gamma   90.00
#
_symmetry.space_group_name_H-M   'P 1'
#
loop_
_entity.id
_entity.type
_entity.pdbx_description
1 polymer ?
#
loop_
_entity_poly.entity_id
_entity_poly.type
_entity_poly.pdbx_seq_one_letter_code
_entity_poly.pdbx_strand_id
1 'polypeptide(L)'
;MPALTNLFSMHFLHTHKNLIPVVLLAALSIYTILTVLLVPVYQDGEAYQRAFTPAHYGAFAAVLLNLLAYFFFRQFFKPMLLLTLGLTLFSIINFLPDNVRFNFGFGDVGVGFSILGLGLVLLYYLLNKPVAHAFINQRITATPTPEQAARRRRQRIDQFKHNFARKSDESLQLMLQEQKVLPDALSAARELLQERQASTEISKK
;
A
#
# COMPACT_ATOMS: atom_id res chain seq x y z
N MET A 1 36.61 1.38 4.70
CA MET A 1 35.64 2.42 5.12
C MET A 1 34.32 2.51 4.29
N PRO A 2 33.76 1.43 3.68
CA PRO A 2 32.45 1.52 3.00
C PRO A 2 31.21 1.24 3.88
N ALA A 3 31.38 0.83 5.15
CA ALA A 3 30.25 0.38 5.99
C ALA A 3 29.42 1.52 6.60
N LEU A 4 30.00 2.71 6.83
CA LEU A 4 29.33 3.83 7.49
C LEU A 4 28.42 4.64 6.56
N THR A 5 28.68 4.66 5.26
CA THR A 5 27.86 5.39 4.26
C THR A 5 26.50 4.73 4.03
N ASN A 6 26.40 3.41 4.16
CA ASN A 6 25.15 2.68 3.91
C ASN A 6 24.10 2.89 5.03
N LEU A 7 24.52 3.10 6.28
CA LEU A 7 23.59 3.26 7.40
C LEU A 7 22.87 4.61 7.37
N PHE A 8 23.56 5.70 7.01
CA PHE A 8 22.95 7.03 6.92
C PHE A 8 21.92 7.13 5.78
N SER A 9 22.17 6.47 4.65
CA SER A 9 21.27 6.50 3.49
C SER A 9 19.90 5.88 3.80
N MET A 10 19.85 4.75 4.51
CA MET A 10 18.59 4.07 4.81
C MET A 10 17.72 4.88 5.78
N HIS A 11 18.31 5.52 6.79
CA HIS A 11 17.55 6.30 7.77
C HIS A 11 16.87 7.53 7.12
N PHE A 12 17.59 8.23 6.25
CA PHE A 12 17.06 9.38 5.51
C PHE A 12 15.89 8.98 4.61
N LEU A 13 16.03 7.89 3.86
CA LEU A 13 14.97 7.36 2.99
C LEU A 13 13.71 6.98 3.78
N HIS A 14 13.86 6.38 4.97
CA HIS A 14 12.71 6.05 5.81
C HIS A 14 11.94 7.27 6.31
N THR A 15 12.65 8.35 6.65
CA THR A 15 12.04 9.57 7.20
C THR A 15 11.32 10.37 6.11
N HIS A 16 11.88 10.40 4.90
CA HIS A 16 11.42 11.25 3.80
C HIS A 16 10.74 10.49 2.67
N LYS A 17 10.34 9.23 2.90
CA LYS A 17 9.67 8.39 1.88
C LYS A 17 8.46 9.05 1.21
N ASN A 18 7.72 9.91 1.92
CA ASN A 18 6.56 10.61 1.35
C ASN A 18 6.93 11.75 0.41
N LEU A 19 8.20 12.17 0.37
CA LEU A 19 8.72 13.15 -0.58
C LEU A 19 9.00 12.52 -1.95
N ILE A 20 9.23 11.20 -2.00
CA ILE A 20 9.56 10.47 -3.24
C ILE A 20 8.54 10.72 -4.36
N PRO A 21 7.21 10.60 -4.14
CA PRO A 21 6.23 10.88 -5.18
C PRO A 21 6.28 12.33 -5.66
N VAL A 22 6.53 13.29 -4.75
CA VAL A 22 6.58 14.73 -5.10
C VAL A 22 7.80 15.04 -5.95
N VAL A 23 8.97 14.47 -5.61
CA VAL A 23 10.18 14.61 -6.42
C VAL A 23 9.97 14.00 -7.81
N LEU A 24 9.31 12.84 -7.88
CA LEU A 24 8.97 12.22 -9.17
C LEU A 24 8.01 13.11 -9.99
N LEU A 25 6.97 13.65 -9.37
CA LEU A 25 6.05 14.60 -10.01
C LEU A 25 6.75 15.89 -10.48
N ALA A 26 7.71 16.39 -9.70
CA ALA A 26 8.52 17.54 -10.08
C ALA A 26 9.42 17.21 -11.29
N ALA A 27 10.07 16.04 -11.29
CA ALA A 27 10.87 15.58 -12.43
C ALA A 27 10.01 15.43 -13.70
N LEU A 28 8.80 14.87 -13.59
CA LEU A 28 7.85 14.78 -14.70
C LEU A 28 7.39 16.15 -15.18
N SER A 29 7.17 17.10 -14.27
CA SER A 29 6.83 18.49 -14.63
C SER A 29 7.95 19.15 -15.43
N ILE A 30 9.20 19.02 -14.97
CA ILE A 30 10.39 19.53 -15.68
C ILE A 30 10.52 18.86 -17.05
N TYR A 31 10.38 17.54 -17.12
CA TYR A 31 10.39 16.79 -18.37
C TYR A 31 9.35 17.32 -19.35
N THR A 32 8.12 17.57 -18.89
CA THR A 32 7.04 18.12 -19.72
C THR A 32 7.35 19.53 -20.20
N ILE A 33 7.88 20.40 -19.33
CA ILE A 33 8.28 21.75 -19.71
C ILE A 33 9.34 21.70 -20.81
N LEU A 34 10.40 20.91 -20.61
CA LEU A 34 11.48 20.76 -21.58
C LEU A 34 10.97 20.19 -22.91
N THR A 35 10.11 19.15 -22.86
CA THR A 35 9.57 18.52 -24.06
C THR A 35 8.69 19.49 -24.85
N VAL A 36 7.81 20.24 -24.18
CA VAL A 36 6.93 21.20 -24.84
C VAL A 36 7.72 22.35 -25.47
N LEU A 37 8.80 22.81 -24.83
CA LEU A 37 9.62 23.92 -25.33
C LEU A 37 10.63 23.52 -26.42
N LEU A 38 11.17 22.31 -26.35
CA LEU A 38 12.32 21.91 -27.17
C LEU A 38 11.96 20.92 -28.30
N VAL A 39 10.84 20.20 -28.19
CA VAL A 39 10.50 19.13 -29.13
C VAL A 39 9.25 19.50 -29.95
N PRO A 40 9.40 19.86 -31.24
CA PRO A 40 8.25 20.11 -32.11
C PRO A 40 7.48 18.82 -32.39
N VAL A 41 6.19 18.96 -32.71
CA VAL A 41 5.34 17.86 -33.17
C VAL A 41 5.12 18.00 -34.66
N TYR A 42 5.36 16.94 -35.41
CA TYR A 42 5.10 16.94 -36.84
C TYR A 42 3.70 16.40 -37.12
N GLN A 43 2.88 17.22 -37.78
CA GLN A 43 1.56 16.84 -38.27
C GLN A 43 1.50 17.19 -39.76
N ASP A 44 1.21 16.19 -40.59
CA ASP A 44 1.18 16.33 -42.06
C ASP A 44 2.47 16.91 -42.68
N GLY A 45 3.62 16.61 -42.06
CA GLY A 45 4.93 17.07 -42.52
C GLY A 45 5.32 18.47 -42.04
N GLU A 46 4.41 19.21 -41.41
CA GLU A 46 4.68 20.53 -40.84
C GLU A 46 4.98 20.42 -39.33
N ALA A 47 5.91 21.27 -38.87
CA ALA A 47 6.31 21.32 -37.46
C ALA A 47 5.44 22.30 -36.67
N TYR A 48 4.74 21.79 -35.67
CA TYR A 48 3.91 22.56 -34.73
C TYR A 48 4.55 22.61 -33.35
N GLN A 49 4.43 23.74 -32.66
CA GLN A 49 4.82 23.84 -31.27
C GLN A 49 3.71 23.28 -30.37
N ARG A 50 4.10 22.45 -29.40
CA ARG A 50 3.18 22.01 -28.35
C ARG A 50 2.81 23.23 -27.48
N ALA A 51 1.57 23.29 -27.03
CA ALA A 51 1.12 24.29 -26.07
C ALA A 51 0.74 23.65 -24.74
N PHE A 52 1.02 24.34 -23.63
CA PHE A 52 0.53 23.90 -22.33
C PHE A 52 -0.98 24.08 -22.23
N THR A 53 -1.67 23.01 -21.83
CA THR A 53 -3.10 23.06 -21.46
C THR A 53 -3.28 23.52 -19.99
N PRO A 54 -4.48 23.97 -19.58
CA PRO A 54 -4.80 24.30 -18.18
C PRO A 54 -4.44 23.19 -17.18
N ALA A 55 -4.57 21.92 -17.58
CA ALA A 55 -4.24 20.77 -16.75
C ALA A 55 -2.74 20.71 -16.39
N HIS A 56 -1.85 21.19 -17.27
CA HIS A 56 -0.41 21.26 -17.00
C HIS A 56 -0.10 22.36 -15.97
N TYR A 57 -0.70 23.54 -16.12
CA TYR A 57 -0.54 24.62 -15.14
C TYR A 57 -1.05 24.19 -13.75
N GLY A 58 -2.18 23.48 -13.69
CA GLY A 58 -2.69 22.88 -12.45
C GLY A 58 -1.71 21.88 -11.84
N ALA A 59 -1.09 21.02 -12.66
CA ALA A 59 -0.06 20.08 -12.22
C ALA A 59 1.18 20.79 -11.64
N PHE A 60 1.68 21.83 -12.31
CA PHE A 60 2.83 22.62 -11.84
C PHE A 60 2.52 23.32 -10.51
N ALA A 61 1.35 23.94 -10.41
CA ALA A 61 0.89 24.56 -9.17
C ALA A 61 0.76 23.53 -8.05
N ALA A 62 0.22 22.35 -8.32
CA ALA A 62 0.09 21.29 -7.33
C ALA A 62 1.47 20.82 -6.82
N VAL A 63 2.47 20.64 -7.69
CA VAL A 63 3.84 20.29 -7.25
C VAL A 63 4.44 21.38 -6.39
N LEU A 64 4.34 22.65 -6.80
CA LEU A 64 4.85 23.77 -6.01
C LEU A 64 4.18 23.83 -4.63
N LEU A 65 2.86 23.67 -4.57
CA LEU A 65 2.12 23.66 -3.30
C LEU A 65 2.50 22.46 -2.42
N ASN A 66 2.76 21.28 -2.99
CA ASN A 66 3.26 20.13 -2.23
C ASN A 66 4.65 20.40 -1.64
N LEU A 67 5.56 21.01 -2.41
CA LEU A 67 6.88 21.39 -1.93
C LEU A 67 6.78 22.42 -0.80
N LEU A 68 5.98 23.48 -0.98
CA LEU A 68 5.73 24.47 0.05
C LEU A 68 5.09 23.85 1.30
N ALA A 69 4.09 22.99 1.14
CA ALA A 69 3.47 22.28 2.26
C ALA A 69 4.46 21.37 2.98
N TYR A 70 5.38 20.74 2.25
CA TYR A 70 6.41 19.90 2.85
C TYR A 70 7.39 20.69 3.72
N PHE A 71 7.90 21.83 3.22
CA PHE A 71 8.92 22.62 3.91
C PHE A 71 8.33 23.54 5.00
N PHE A 72 7.18 24.17 4.76
CA PHE A 72 6.62 25.18 5.65
C PHE A 72 5.41 24.70 6.45
N PHE A 73 4.62 23.77 5.92
CA PHE A 73 3.32 23.40 6.49
C PHE A 73 3.13 21.89 6.63
N ARG A 74 4.07 21.23 7.33
CA ARG A 74 4.21 19.76 7.37
C ARG A 74 2.92 18.99 7.71
N GLN A 75 2.02 19.58 8.50
CA GLN A 75 0.71 18.99 8.83
C GLN A 75 -0.23 18.85 7.61
N PHE A 76 -0.16 19.77 6.65
CA PHE A 76 -1.00 19.79 5.45
C PHE A 76 -0.36 19.02 4.28
N PHE A 77 0.90 18.62 4.38
CA PHE A 77 1.60 17.93 3.31
C PHE A 77 0.90 16.64 2.85
N LYS A 78 0.54 15.75 3.78
CA LYS A 78 -0.12 14.47 3.44
C LYS A 78 -1.47 14.64 2.74
N PRO A 79 -2.42 15.45 3.26
CA PRO A 79 -3.69 15.65 2.57
C PRO A 79 -3.49 16.32 1.20
N MET A 80 -2.54 17.26 1.08
CA MET A 80 -2.25 17.91 -0.21
C MET A 80 -1.69 16.92 -1.24
N LEU A 81 -0.80 16.03 -0.81
CA LEU A 81 -0.26 14.96 -1.65
C LEU A 81 -1.36 14.00 -2.09
N LEU A 82 -2.22 13.55 -1.18
CA LEU A 82 -3.35 12.68 -1.49
C LEU A 82 -4.31 13.34 -2.48
N LEU A 83 -4.63 14.62 -2.30
CA LEU A 83 -5.44 15.39 -3.23
C LEU A 83 -4.79 15.44 -4.62
N THR A 84 -3.49 15.74 -4.69
CA THR A 84 -2.74 15.82 -5.94
C THR A 84 -2.72 14.48 -6.68
N LEU A 85 -2.48 13.38 -5.95
CA LEU A 85 -2.54 12.03 -6.51
C LEU A 85 -3.95 11.69 -7.01
N GLY A 86 -5.00 12.09 -6.27
CA GLY A 86 -6.39 11.93 -6.70
C GLY A 86 -6.70 12.70 -7.98
N LEU A 87 -6.34 13.98 -8.04
CA LEU A 87 -6.51 14.82 -9.23
C LEU A 87 -5.77 14.24 -10.45
N THR A 88 -4.59 13.65 -10.23
CA THR A 88 -3.82 12.99 -11.30
C THR A 88 -4.48 11.68 -11.73
N LEU A 89 -4.99 10.88 -10.79
CA LEU A 89 -5.67 9.61 -11.05
C LEU A 89 -6.88 9.79 -11.97
N PHE A 90 -7.66 10.85 -11.73
CA PHE A 90 -8.84 11.20 -12.53
C PHE A 90 -8.51 12.13 -13.73
N SER A 91 -7.23 12.24 -14.11
CA SER A 91 -6.76 13.05 -15.24
C SER A 91 -7.23 14.52 -15.22
N ILE A 92 -7.51 15.09 -14.05
CA ILE A 92 -7.90 16.51 -13.88
C ILE A 92 -6.67 17.40 -14.08
N ILE A 93 -5.51 16.94 -13.59
CA ILE A 93 -4.20 17.55 -13.83
C ILE A 93 -3.31 16.56 -14.58
N ASN A 94 -2.39 17.06 -15.41
CA ASN A 94 -1.52 16.21 -16.24
C ASN A 94 -0.06 16.60 -16.11
N PHE A 95 0.79 15.61 -15.85
CA PHE A 95 2.23 15.76 -15.66
C PHE A 95 3.06 15.36 -16.88
N LEU A 96 2.45 14.76 -17.90
CA LEU A 96 3.10 14.35 -19.16
C LEU A 96 2.73 15.31 -20.29
N PRO A 97 3.57 15.47 -21.32
CA PRO A 97 3.27 16.38 -22.42
C PRO A 97 2.11 15.87 -23.29
N ASP A 98 1.91 14.55 -23.33
CA ASP A 98 0.81 13.89 -24.03
C ASP A 98 -0.15 13.26 -23.00
N ASN A 99 -1.46 13.46 -23.19
CA ASN A 99 -2.47 12.97 -22.26
C ASN A 99 -2.93 11.56 -22.65
N VAL A 100 -2.30 10.54 -22.06
CA VAL A 100 -2.76 9.14 -22.18
C VAL A 100 -3.81 8.89 -21.10
N ARG A 101 -5.10 8.99 -21.48
CA ARG A 101 -6.24 8.75 -20.58
C ARG A 101 -7.18 7.67 -21.13
N PHE A 102 -7.67 6.83 -20.23
CA PHE A 102 -8.83 5.98 -20.49
C PHE A 102 -10.08 6.73 -20.09
N ASN A 103 -10.98 7.00 -21.04
CA ASN A 103 -12.24 7.67 -20.72
C ASN A 103 -13.32 6.63 -20.44
N PHE A 104 -13.97 6.73 -19.30
CA PHE A 104 -15.20 6.00 -18.99
C PHE A 104 -16.35 7.01 -18.95
N GLY A 105 -17.29 6.90 -19.89
CA GLY A 105 -18.41 7.83 -20.01
C GLY A 105 -19.40 7.47 -21.12
N PHE A 106 -20.59 8.04 -21.04
CA PHE A 106 -21.61 7.99 -22.10
C PHE A 106 -21.66 9.36 -22.79
N GLY A 107 -21.24 9.42 -24.06
CA GLY A 107 -21.15 10.67 -24.82
C GLY A 107 -20.00 11.58 -24.35
N ASP A 108 -20.25 12.89 -24.29
CA ASP A 108 -19.23 13.90 -23.96
C ASP A 108 -18.92 14.01 -22.45
N VAL A 109 -19.74 13.38 -21.60
CA VAL A 109 -19.54 13.35 -20.14
C VAL A 109 -18.80 12.07 -19.79
N GLY A 110 -17.47 12.17 -19.64
CA GLY A 110 -16.61 11.07 -19.25
C GLY A 110 -15.61 11.47 -18.17
N VAL A 111 -15.37 10.54 -17.24
CA VAL A 111 -14.27 10.65 -16.29
C VAL A 111 -13.05 9.98 -16.92
N GLY A 112 -11.98 10.76 -17.09
CA GLY A 112 -10.70 10.25 -17.54
C GLY A 112 -9.97 9.54 -16.40
N PHE A 113 -9.28 8.45 -16.71
CA PHE A 113 -8.41 7.74 -15.78
C PHE A 113 -6.99 7.69 -16.34
N SER A 114 -6.02 8.12 -15.54
CA SER A 114 -4.60 8.14 -15.93
C SER A 114 -3.87 6.90 -15.45
N ILE A 115 -3.22 6.17 -16.37
CA ILE A 115 -2.34 5.03 -16.02
C ILE A 115 -1.19 5.49 -15.13
N LEU A 116 -0.60 6.65 -15.46
CA LEU A 116 0.46 7.25 -14.65
C LEU A 116 -0.05 7.59 -13.25
N GLY A 117 -1.24 8.20 -13.16
CA GLY A 117 -1.89 8.50 -11.88
C GLY A 117 -2.07 7.24 -11.02
N LEU A 118 -2.55 6.14 -11.63
CA LEU A 118 -2.67 4.86 -10.94
C LEU A 118 -1.30 4.34 -10.45
N GLY A 119 -0.28 4.39 -11.30
CA GLY A 119 1.08 4.00 -10.94
C GLY A 119 1.63 4.78 -9.75
N LEU A 120 1.40 6.10 -9.70
CA LEU A 120 1.80 6.95 -8.59
C LEU A 120 1.04 6.67 -7.30
N VAL A 121 -0.27 6.42 -7.39
CA VAL A 121 -1.10 6.02 -6.24
C VAL A 121 -0.63 4.68 -5.68
N LEU A 122 -0.36 3.69 -6.54
CA LEU A 122 0.17 2.39 -6.13
C LEU A 122 1.56 2.53 -5.51
N LEU A 123 2.44 3.35 -6.07
CA LEU A 123 3.75 3.65 -5.49
C LEU A 123 3.59 4.24 -4.08
N TYR A 124 2.73 5.24 -3.92
CA TYR A 124 2.48 5.86 -2.63
C TYR A 124 1.90 4.87 -1.60
N TYR A 125 0.99 3.99 -2.06
CA TYR A 125 0.45 2.90 -1.27
C TYR A 125 1.55 1.96 -0.78
N LEU A 126 2.45 1.51 -1.66
CA LEU A 126 3.56 0.62 -1.30
C LEU A 126 4.51 1.26 -0.28
N LEU A 127 4.85 2.55 -0.46
CA LEU A 127 5.67 3.30 0.50
C LEU A 127 5.02 3.42 1.89
N ASN A 128 3.68 3.38 1.95
CA ASN A 128 2.89 3.55 3.16
C ASN A 128 2.06 2.30 3.52
N LYS A 129 2.48 1.12 3.06
CA LYS A 129 1.71 -0.13 3.17
C LYS A 129 1.15 -0.42 4.57
N PRO A 130 1.90 -0.29 5.69
CA PRO A 130 1.37 -0.57 7.02
C PRO A 130 0.21 0.35 7.41
N VAL A 131 0.33 1.65 7.11
CA VAL A 131 -0.68 2.66 7.42
C VAL A 131 -1.91 2.49 6.51
N ALA A 132 -1.67 2.24 5.22
CA ALA A 132 -2.75 2.00 4.26
C ALA A 132 -3.53 0.72 4.59
N HIS A 133 -2.85 -0.38 4.93
CA HIS A 133 -3.51 -1.61 5.38
C HIS A 133 -4.34 -1.38 6.65
N ALA A 134 -3.79 -0.68 7.65
CA ALA A 134 -4.53 -0.37 8.87
C ALA A 134 -5.81 0.42 8.56
N PHE A 135 -5.72 1.42 7.68
CA PHE A 135 -6.87 2.22 7.24
C PHE A 135 -7.91 1.40 6.48
N ILE A 136 -7.49 0.59 5.51
CA ILE A 136 -8.37 -0.29 4.73
C ILE A 136 -9.06 -1.31 5.64
N ASN A 137 -8.31 -1.91 6.57
CA ASN A 137 -8.86 -2.87 7.51
C ASN A 137 -9.86 -2.25 8.48
N GLN A 138 -9.67 -0.98 8.87
CA GLN A 138 -10.58 -0.28 9.77
C GLN A 138 -11.87 0.20 9.07
N ARG A 139 -11.79 0.60 7.79
CA ARG A 139 -12.88 1.28 7.08
C ARG A 139 -13.60 0.43 6.05
N ILE A 140 -12.88 -0.47 5.38
CA ILE A 140 -13.40 -1.24 4.24
C ILE A 140 -13.62 -2.69 4.64
N THR A 141 -12.68 -3.27 5.38
CA THR A 141 -12.85 -4.64 5.86
C THR A 141 -13.81 -4.62 7.04
N ALA A 142 -14.96 -5.27 6.91
CA ALA A 142 -15.88 -5.43 8.02
C ALA A 142 -15.13 -6.09 9.19
N THR A 143 -15.15 -5.45 10.36
CA THR A 143 -14.68 -6.08 11.59
C THR A 143 -15.40 -7.42 11.72
N PRO A 144 -14.67 -8.55 11.80
CA PRO A 144 -15.32 -9.86 11.84
C PRO A 144 -16.28 -9.90 13.01
N THR A 145 -17.50 -10.39 12.76
CA THR A 145 -18.47 -10.56 13.85
C THR A 145 -17.87 -11.48 14.93
N PRO A 146 -18.28 -11.36 16.21
CA PRO A 146 -17.78 -12.23 17.27
C PRO A 146 -17.87 -13.72 16.91
N GLU A 147 -18.94 -14.12 16.21
CA GLU A 147 -19.11 -15.47 15.69
C GLU A 147 -18.08 -15.84 14.60
N GLN A 148 -17.83 -14.96 13.64
CA GLN A 148 -16.82 -15.19 12.60
C GLN A 148 -15.41 -15.27 13.19
N ALA A 149 -15.11 -14.43 14.19
CA ALA A 149 -13.86 -14.47 14.92
C ALA A 149 -13.70 -15.80 15.68
N ALA A 150 -14.76 -16.27 16.36
CA ALA A 150 -14.78 -17.55 17.06
C ALA A 150 -14.60 -18.73 16.09
N ARG A 151 -15.31 -18.73 14.95
CA ARG A 151 -15.15 -19.77 13.90
C ARG A 151 -13.73 -19.82 13.35
N ARG A 152 -13.15 -18.65 13.01
CA ARG A 152 -11.76 -18.57 12.53
C ARG A 152 -10.76 -19.05 13.59
N ARG A 153 -10.99 -18.71 14.85
CA ARG A 153 -10.15 -19.21 15.97
C ARG A 153 -10.25 -20.73 16.08
N ARG A 154 -11.46 -21.29 16.02
CA ARG A 154 -11.67 -22.75 16.07
C ARG A 154 -10.97 -23.47 14.92
N GLN A 155 -11.10 -22.95 13.69
CA GLN A 155 -10.39 -23.49 12.52
C GLN A 155 -8.87 -23.52 12.69
N ARG A 156 -8.28 -22.47 13.29
CA ARG A 156 -6.83 -22.46 13.58
C ARG A 156 -6.45 -23.49 14.63
N ILE A 157 -7.25 -23.61 15.69
CA ILE A 157 -7.04 -24.64 16.73
C ILE A 157 -7.09 -26.03 16.08
N ASP A 158 -8.10 -26.32 15.26
CA ASP A 158 -8.24 -27.62 14.59
C ASP A 158 -7.07 -27.91 13.63
N GLN A 159 -6.56 -26.90 12.92
CA GLN A 159 -5.34 -27.02 12.10
C GLN A 159 -4.10 -27.36 12.95
N PHE A 160 -3.92 -26.69 14.09
CA PHE A 160 -2.82 -27.02 15.00
C PHE A 160 -2.97 -28.43 15.58
N LYS A 161 -4.18 -28.85 15.96
CA LYS A 161 -4.45 -30.22 16.43
C LYS A 161 -4.05 -31.25 15.38
N HIS A 162 -4.41 -31.02 14.11
CA HIS A 162 -4.01 -31.89 13.01
C HIS A 162 -2.49 -32.00 12.88
N ASN A 163 -1.77 -30.87 12.93
CA ASN A 163 -0.31 -30.84 12.88
C ASN A 163 0.36 -31.50 14.10
N PHE A 164 -0.30 -31.44 15.26
CA PHE A 164 0.18 -31.99 16.53
C PHE A 164 -0.21 -33.46 16.74
N ALA A 165 -1.09 -34.01 15.91
CA ALA A 165 -1.60 -35.37 16.04
C ALA A 165 -0.47 -36.44 16.10
N ARG A 166 0.69 -36.17 15.50
CA ARG A 166 1.84 -37.08 15.47
C ARG A 166 2.85 -36.85 16.61
N LYS A 167 2.69 -35.81 17.42
CA LYS A 167 3.61 -35.50 18.52
C LYS A 167 3.28 -36.35 19.75
N SER A 168 4.31 -36.74 20.50
CA SER A 168 4.15 -37.45 21.76
C SER A 168 3.60 -36.55 22.86
N ASP A 169 3.04 -37.14 23.92
CA ASP A 169 2.45 -36.38 25.02
C ASP A 169 3.51 -35.55 25.76
N GLU A 170 4.73 -36.06 25.92
CA GLU A 170 5.85 -35.32 26.53
C GLU A 170 6.22 -34.09 25.69
N SER A 171 6.24 -34.24 24.36
CA SER A 171 6.49 -33.12 23.46
C SER A 171 5.41 -32.05 23.56
N LEU A 172 4.14 -32.45 23.68
CA LEU A 172 3.03 -31.51 23.86
C LEU A 172 3.10 -30.79 25.21
N GLN A 173 3.45 -31.51 26.28
CA GLN A 173 3.66 -30.91 27.61
C GLN A 173 4.81 -29.90 27.61
N LEU A 174 5.92 -30.23 26.95
CA LEU A 174 7.05 -29.32 26.81
C LEU A 174 6.66 -28.04 26.05
N MET A 175 5.83 -28.14 25.01
CA MET A 175 5.28 -26.96 24.32
C MET A 175 4.45 -26.06 25.25
N LEU A 176 3.67 -26.65 26.17
CA LEU A 176 2.87 -25.90 27.14
C LEU A 176 3.73 -25.20 28.19
N GLN A 177 4.84 -25.82 28.59
CA GLN A 177 5.77 -25.26 29.58
C GLN A 177 6.59 -24.10 28.99
N GLU A 178 7.08 -24.24 27.76
CA GLU A 178 7.94 -23.22 27.16
C GLU A 178 7.19 -21.93 26.77
N GLN A 179 5.88 -22.00 26.53
CA GLN A 179 5.03 -20.86 26.10
C GLN A 179 5.55 -20.07 24.88
N LYS A 180 6.50 -20.61 24.10
CA LYS A 180 7.07 -19.95 22.91
C LYS A 180 6.16 -19.99 21.68
N VAL A 181 5.04 -20.70 21.76
CA VAL A 181 4.11 -20.91 20.65
C VAL A 181 2.86 -20.04 20.77
N LEU A 182 2.18 -19.84 19.63
CA LEU A 182 0.96 -19.03 19.56
C LEU A 182 -0.12 -19.55 20.53
N PRO A 183 -0.97 -18.67 21.09
CA PRO A 183 -1.99 -19.05 22.07
C PRO A 183 -3.00 -20.06 21.51
N ASP A 184 -3.35 -19.97 20.22
CA ASP A 184 -4.23 -20.94 19.57
C ASP A 184 -3.57 -22.33 19.46
N ALA A 185 -2.23 -22.39 19.32
CA ALA A 185 -1.48 -23.64 19.35
C ALA A 185 -1.42 -24.24 20.76
N LEU A 186 -1.28 -23.42 21.80
CA LEU A 186 -1.37 -23.88 23.19
C LEU A 186 -2.75 -24.46 23.50
N SER A 187 -3.82 -23.81 23.05
CA SER A 187 -5.19 -24.35 23.16
C SER A 187 -5.33 -25.70 22.46
N ALA A 188 -4.81 -25.82 21.23
CA ALA A 188 -4.82 -27.09 20.49
C ALA A 188 -4.07 -28.22 21.21
N ALA A 189 -2.88 -27.93 21.77
CA ALA A 189 -2.11 -28.93 22.51
C ALA A 189 -2.84 -29.41 23.79
N ARG A 190 -3.50 -28.49 24.52
CA ARG A 190 -4.32 -28.85 25.69
C ARG A 190 -5.51 -29.73 25.32
N GLU A 191 -6.27 -29.34 24.28
CA GLU A 191 -7.41 -30.13 23.81
C GLU A 191 -6.98 -31.53 23.37
N LEU A 192 -5.86 -31.64 22.66
CA LEU A 192 -5.37 -32.93 22.17
C LEU A 192 -4.92 -33.87 23.30
N LEU A 193 -4.25 -33.34 24.34
CA LEU A 193 -3.88 -34.13 25.53
C LEU A 193 -5.13 -34.62 26.28
N GLN A 194 -6.15 -33.76 26.43
CA GLN A 194 -7.41 -34.12 27.07
C GLN A 194 -8.15 -35.23 26.30
N GLU A 195 -8.20 -35.15 24.97
CA GLU A 195 -8.81 -36.18 24.11
C GLU A 195 -8.12 -37.54 24.24
N ARG A 196 -6.78 -37.56 24.32
CA ARG A 196 -5.99 -38.79 24.50
C ARG A 196 -6.20 -39.42 25.88
N GLN A 197 -6.25 -38.60 26.93
CA GLN A 197 -6.53 -39.05 28.29
C GLN A 197 -7.93 -39.67 28.38
N ALA A 198 -8.95 -38.99 27.85
CA ALA A 198 -10.32 -39.50 27.81
C ALA A 198 -10.44 -40.82 27.04
N SER A 199 -9.74 -40.94 25.90
CA SER A 199 -9.72 -42.17 25.10
C SER A 199 -9.07 -43.34 25.86
N THR A 200 -8.02 -43.06 26.64
CA THR A 200 -7.32 -44.07 27.45
C THR A 200 -8.17 -44.57 28.61
N GLU A 201 -8.96 -43.70 29.24
CA GLU A 201 -9.88 -44.08 30.31
C GLU A 201 -11.03 -44.97 29.81
N ILE A 202 -11.56 -44.68 28.62
CA ILE A 202 -12.61 -45.49 28.00
C ILE A 202 -12.06 -46.89 27.65
N SER A 203 -10.82 -47.00 27.17
CA SER A 203 -10.21 -48.29 26.81
C SER A 203 -9.88 -49.19 28.01
N LYS A 204 -9.89 -48.68 29.24
CA LYS A 204 -9.62 -49.44 30.46
C LYS A 204 -10.88 -50.03 31.11
N LYS A 205 -12.06 -49.62 30.66
CA LYS A 205 -13.36 -50.14 31.12
C LYS A 205 -13.81 -51.28 30.21
#